data_AF-A0A7Y2B3T7-F1
#
_entry.id   AF-A0A7Y2B3T7-F1
#
_cell.length_a   1.000
_cell.length_b   1.000
_cell.length_c   1.000
_cell.angle_alpha   90.00
_cell.angle_beta   90.00
_cell.angle_gamma   90.00
#
_symmetry.space_group_name_H-M   'P 1'
#
loop_
_entity.id
_entity.type
_entity.pdbx_description
1 polymer ?
#
loop_
_entity_poly.entity_id
_entity_poly.type
_entity_poly.pdbx_seq_one_letter_code
_entity_poly.pdbx_strand_id
1 'polypeptide(L)'
;MIKGMHGMFYSSKPEALRAFIRDKLGVPARDIGEGWLIFDLPKADLGVHPTEGDATAPSGTHDISFFCDDLKATVAELRGRGVEFKDEIRDDGWGFTIRLDMPGGIEMQIYQPKF
;
A
#
# COMPACT_ATOMS: atom_id res chain seq x y z
N MET A 1 25.53 -6.08 -5.12
CA MET A 1 25.05 -5.11 -4.10
C MET A 1 23.63 -4.69 -4.48
N ILE A 2 22.67 -4.71 -3.54
CA ILE A 2 21.26 -4.38 -3.75
C ILE A 2 21.10 -2.85 -3.97
N LYS A 3 20.20 -2.42 -4.87
CA LYS A 3 20.01 -1.01 -5.27
C LYS A 3 18.66 -0.40 -4.88
N GLY A 4 17.67 -1.21 -4.51
CA GLY A 4 16.31 -0.78 -4.20
C GLY A 4 15.36 -1.97 -4.15
N MET A 5 14.06 -1.70 -3.99
CA MET A 5 12.99 -2.70 -3.97
C MET A 5 12.11 -2.58 -5.23
N HIS A 6 11.67 -3.72 -5.75
CA HIS A 6 10.71 -3.80 -6.85
C HIS A 6 9.47 -4.55 -6.37
N GLY A 7 8.35 -3.85 -6.23
CA GLY A 7 7.06 -4.41 -5.85
C GLY A 7 6.13 -4.53 -7.06
N MET A 8 5.20 -5.49 -7.01
CA MET A 8 4.23 -5.71 -8.07
C MET A 8 2.85 -6.00 -7.50
N PHE A 9 1.82 -5.38 -8.08
CA PHE A 9 0.45 -5.81 -7.91
C PHE A 9 0.03 -6.65 -9.10
N TYR A 10 -0.53 -7.83 -8.82
CA TYR A 10 -1.21 -8.64 -9.83
C TYR A 10 -2.71 -8.39 -9.70
N SER A 11 -3.32 -7.91 -10.78
CA SER A 11 -4.72 -7.50 -10.77
C SER A 11 -5.45 -8.02 -11.98
N SER A 12 -6.71 -8.42 -11.78
CA SER A 12 -7.67 -8.70 -12.84
C SER A 12 -8.22 -7.43 -13.50
N LYS A 13 -7.89 -6.24 -12.96
CA LYS A 13 -8.27 -4.92 -13.50
C LYS A 13 -7.06 -3.97 -13.54
N PRO A 14 -6.00 -4.29 -14.31
CA PRO A 14 -4.71 -3.60 -14.21
C PRO A 14 -4.76 -2.11 -14.57
N GLU A 15 -5.53 -1.72 -15.58
CA GLU A 15 -5.68 -0.32 -16.00
C GLU A 15 -6.39 0.51 -14.92
N ALA A 16 -7.46 -0.04 -14.35
CA ALA A 16 -8.21 0.61 -13.27
C ALA A 16 -7.35 0.75 -12.02
N LEU A 17 -6.54 -0.28 -11.69
CA LEU A 17 -5.63 -0.22 -10.55
C LEU A 17 -4.54 0.83 -10.75
N ARG A 18 -3.93 0.89 -11.94
CA ARG A 18 -2.92 1.90 -12.27
C ARG A 18 -3.49 3.32 -12.14
N ALA A 19 -4.67 3.55 -12.69
CA ALA A 19 -5.36 4.83 -12.57
C ALA A 19 -5.69 5.17 -11.11
N PHE A 20 -6.14 4.19 -10.32
CA PHE A 20 -6.43 4.39 -8.90
C PHE A 20 -5.19 4.80 -8.11
N ILE A 21 -4.07 4.10 -8.26
CA ILE A 21 -2.82 4.43 -7.56
C ILE A 21 -2.32 5.83 -7.95
N ARG A 22 -2.38 6.19 -9.24
CA ARG A 22 -1.96 7.50 -9.72
C ARG A 22 -2.89 8.62 -9.25
N ASP A 23 -4.19 8.48 -9.47
CA ASP A 23 -5.15 9.59 -9.38
C ASP A 23 -5.79 9.69 -7.99
N LYS A 24 -6.05 8.55 -7.34
CA LYS A 24 -6.69 8.51 -6.02
C LYS A 24 -5.65 8.57 -4.92
N LEU A 25 -4.67 7.68 -4.96
CA LEU A 25 -3.59 7.68 -3.97
C LEU A 25 -2.58 8.81 -4.21
N GLY A 26 -2.58 9.41 -5.41
CA GLY A 26 -1.69 10.53 -5.73
C GLY A 26 -0.22 10.12 -5.85
N VAL A 27 0.05 8.84 -6.08
CA VAL A 27 1.43 8.34 -6.19
C VAL A 27 1.94 8.73 -7.58
N PRO A 28 3.05 9.50 -7.67
CA PRO A 28 3.64 9.86 -8.96
C PRO A 28 4.03 8.61 -9.75
N ALA A 29 3.95 8.70 -11.07
CA ALA A 29 4.31 7.60 -11.94
C ALA A 29 4.91 8.07 -13.25
N ARG A 30 5.73 7.20 -13.84
CA ARG A 30 6.27 7.33 -15.19
C ARG A 30 5.65 6.27 -16.09
N ASP A 31 5.11 6.69 -17.22
CA ASP A 31 4.67 5.78 -18.28
C ASP A 31 5.88 5.34 -19.09
N ILE A 32 6.11 4.04 -19.19
CA ILE A 32 7.22 3.46 -19.96
C ILE A 32 6.78 2.91 -21.31
N GLY A 33 5.54 3.18 -21.72
CA GLY A 33 4.94 2.74 -22.98
C GLY A 33 3.63 1.99 -22.74
N GLU A 34 2.68 2.17 -23.66
CA GLU A 34 1.42 1.40 -23.72
C GLU A 34 0.58 1.46 -22.41
N GLY A 35 0.71 2.52 -21.62
CA GLY A 35 0.01 2.67 -20.35
C GLY A 35 0.58 1.80 -19.21
N TRP A 36 1.83 1.34 -19.37
CA TRP A 36 2.56 0.66 -18.32
C TRP A 36 3.20 1.69 -17.38
N LEU A 37 2.64 1.83 -16.19
CA LEU A 37 3.11 2.80 -15.20
C LEU A 37 4.13 2.17 -14.23
N ILE A 38 5.22 2.88 -13.99
CA ILE A 38 6.14 2.67 -12.87
C ILE A 38 5.89 3.77 -11.85
N PHE A 39 5.47 3.38 -10.64
CA PHE A 39 5.17 4.32 -9.55
C PHE A 39 6.45 4.69 -8.79
N ASP A 40 6.63 5.98 -8.53
CA ASP A 40 7.81 6.52 -7.87
C ASP A 40 7.58 6.62 -6.35
N LEU A 41 8.11 5.62 -5.62
CA LEU A 41 8.09 5.53 -4.17
C LEU A 41 9.53 5.64 -3.64
N PRO A 42 9.99 6.84 -3.23
CA PRO A 42 11.40 7.07 -2.89
C PRO A 42 11.79 6.51 -1.53
N LYS A 43 10.82 6.21 -0.66
CA LYS A 43 11.03 5.60 0.65
C LYS A 43 10.44 4.20 0.67
N ALA A 44 11.14 3.28 1.30
CA ALA A 44 10.68 1.91 1.54
C ALA A 44 11.32 1.38 2.82
N ASP A 45 10.52 0.70 3.62
CA ASP A 45 10.98 -0.07 4.78
C ASP A 45 10.80 -1.56 4.47
N LEU A 46 11.74 -2.37 4.95
CA LEU A 46 11.71 -3.82 4.83
C LEU A 46 11.71 -4.44 6.21
N GLY A 47 10.59 -5.08 6.56
CA GLY A 47 10.44 -5.85 7.78
C GLY A 47 10.50 -7.36 7.51
N VAL A 48 10.77 -8.13 8.57
CA VAL A 48 10.63 -9.59 8.55
C VAL A 48 9.72 -9.96 9.72
N HIS A 49 8.50 -10.42 9.40
CA HIS A 49 7.57 -10.90 10.41
C HIS A 49 7.83 -12.40 10.68
N PRO A 50 7.87 -12.87 11.94
CA PRO A 50 7.90 -14.29 12.22
C PRO A 50 6.64 -14.97 11.68
N THR A 51 6.75 -16.24 11.28
CA THR A 51 5.63 -17.05 10.75
C THR A 51 5.12 -18.07 11.76
N GLU A 52 5.70 -18.10 12.97
CA GLU A 52 5.29 -18.95 14.09
C GLU A 52 4.46 -18.13 15.10
N GLY A 53 3.67 -18.80 15.93
CA GLY A 53 2.79 -18.14 16.91
C GLY A 53 1.51 -17.59 16.27
N ASP A 54 1.15 -16.35 16.63
CA ASP A 54 -0.08 -15.69 16.16
C ASP A 54 0.03 -15.09 14.74
N ALA A 55 1.10 -15.42 14.01
CA ALA A 55 1.32 -14.94 12.65
C ALA A 55 0.27 -15.50 11.69
N THR A 56 -0.33 -14.63 10.88
CA THR A 56 -1.44 -14.98 9.98
C THR A 56 -0.97 -15.47 8.61
N ALA A 57 0.33 -15.36 8.30
CA ALA A 57 0.88 -15.63 6.97
C ALA A 57 1.97 -16.73 7.03
N PRO A 58 1.95 -17.72 6.12
CA PRO A 58 2.98 -18.75 6.05
C PRO A 58 4.33 -18.20 5.54
N SER A 59 5.42 -18.91 5.83
CA SER A 59 6.74 -18.58 5.29
C SER A 59 6.75 -18.54 3.76
N GLY A 60 7.46 -17.56 3.20
CA GLY A 60 7.43 -17.25 1.77
C GLY A 60 6.32 -16.27 1.35
N THR A 61 5.42 -15.89 2.26
CA THR A 61 4.46 -14.81 1.98
C THR A 61 5.19 -13.47 1.83
N HIS A 62 4.77 -12.68 0.86
CA HIS A 62 5.25 -11.31 0.66
C HIS A 62 4.05 -10.40 0.70
N ASP A 63 4.19 -9.26 1.36
CA ASP A 63 3.15 -8.27 1.51
C ASP A 63 3.68 -6.88 1.19
N ILE A 64 2.81 -6.00 0.70
CA ILE A 64 3.13 -4.63 0.35
C ILE A 64 2.15 -3.73 1.11
N SER A 65 2.67 -2.72 1.78
CA SER A 65 1.89 -1.66 2.44
C SER A 65 2.42 -0.29 2.02
N PHE A 66 1.56 0.71 2.02
CA PHE A 66 2.00 2.11 2.00
C PHE A 66 2.15 2.64 3.43
N PHE A 67 2.93 3.70 3.61
CA PHE A 67 3.04 4.38 4.90
C PHE A 67 3.06 5.90 4.75
N CYS A 68 2.72 6.59 5.85
CA CYS A 68 2.61 8.04 5.92
C CYS A 68 2.96 8.56 7.32
N ASP A 69 3.22 9.87 7.43
CA ASP A 69 3.60 10.49 8.70
C ASP A 69 2.38 10.82 9.59
N ASP A 70 1.19 11.03 8.99
CA ASP A 70 -0.08 11.25 9.69
C ASP A 70 -1.21 10.46 9.02
N LEU A 71 -1.61 9.35 9.64
CA LEU A 71 -2.63 8.47 9.08
C LEU A 71 -4.01 9.10 9.06
N LYS A 72 -4.36 9.92 10.06
CA LYS A 72 -5.69 10.53 10.14
C LYS A 72 -5.88 11.56 9.05
N ALA A 73 -4.89 12.43 8.85
CA ALA A 73 -4.89 13.41 7.78
C ALA A 73 -4.93 12.74 6.40
N THR A 74 -4.08 11.71 6.21
CA THR A 74 -4.02 10.95 4.95
C THR A 74 -5.34 10.26 4.64
N VAL A 75 -5.98 9.60 5.61
CA VAL A 75 -7.29 8.96 5.42
C VAL A 75 -8.36 9.99 5.07
N ALA A 76 -8.39 11.15 5.74
CA ALA A 76 -9.35 12.20 5.42
C ALA A 76 -9.19 12.73 3.98
N GLU A 77 -7.95 12.95 3.55
CA GLU A 77 -7.64 13.37 2.19
C GLU A 77 -8.05 12.32 1.15
N LEU A 78 -7.68 11.05 1.37
CA LEU A 78 -7.98 9.96 0.46
C LEU A 78 -9.49 9.71 0.36
N ARG A 79 -10.23 9.81 1.46
CA ARG A 79 -11.71 9.80 1.44
C ARG A 79 -12.27 10.95 0.60
N GLY A 80 -11.70 12.15 0.72
CA GLY A 80 -12.06 13.30 -0.12
C GLY A 80 -11.82 13.05 -1.62
N ARG A 81 -10.87 12.17 -1.97
CA ARG A 81 -10.62 11.71 -3.35
C ARG A 81 -11.50 10.53 -3.77
N GLY A 82 -12.33 9.99 -2.87
CA GLY A 82 -13.22 8.86 -3.14
C GLY A 82 -12.57 7.49 -2.91
N VAL A 83 -11.55 7.39 -2.08
CA VAL A 83 -11.02 6.11 -1.59
C VAL A 83 -11.91 5.59 -0.47
N GLU A 84 -12.31 4.34 -0.57
CA GLU A 84 -13.08 3.63 0.46
C GLU A 84 -12.15 2.88 1.40
N PHE A 85 -12.48 2.93 2.69
CA PHE A 85 -11.79 2.20 3.75
C PHE A 85 -12.83 1.32 4.45
N LYS A 86 -12.50 0.04 4.62
CA LYS A 86 -13.41 -0.96 5.22
C LYS A 86 -13.40 -0.97 6.74
N ASP A 87 -12.32 -0.48 7.32
CA ASP A 87 -12.03 -0.57 8.75
C ASP A 87 -11.87 0.83 9.37
N GLU A 88 -11.84 0.88 10.69
CA GLU A 88 -11.36 2.04 11.44
C GLU A 88 -9.84 2.00 11.59
N ILE A 89 -9.23 3.15 11.91
CA ILE A 89 -7.80 3.18 12.25
C ILE A 89 -7.58 2.38 13.54
N ARG A 90 -6.69 1.39 13.48
CA ARG A 90 -6.32 0.53 14.60
C ARG A 90 -4.91 0.86 15.07
N ASP A 91 -4.68 0.70 16.37
CA ASP A 91 -3.34 0.73 16.95
C ASP A 91 -2.80 -0.70 17.08
N ASP A 92 -1.81 -1.05 16.26
CA ASP A 92 -1.18 -2.37 16.26
C ASP A 92 0.10 -2.41 17.11
N GLY A 93 0.31 -1.42 17.97
CA GLY A 93 1.47 -1.29 18.85
C GLY A 93 2.72 -0.76 18.14
N TRP A 94 3.05 -1.29 16.96
CA TRP A 94 4.17 -0.82 16.12
C TRP A 94 3.81 0.36 15.21
N GLY A 95 2.51 0.60 15.01
CA GLY A 95 1.99 1.65 14.14
C GLY A 95 0.48 1.78 14.23
N PHE A 96 -0.05 2.85 13.65
CA PHE A 96 -1.48 2.95 13.36
C PHE A 96 -1.73 2.39 11.96
N THR A 97 -2.76 1.57 11.79
CA THR A 97 -3.04 0.87 10.52
C THR A 97 -4.50 1.04 10.11
N ILE A 98 -4.75 0.99 8.81
CA ILE A 98 -6.09 0.89 8.22
C ILE A 98 -5.96 0.25 6.83
N ARG A 99 -7.03 -0.39 6.36
CA ARG A 99 -7.06 -1.03 5.05
C ARG A 99 -8.01 -0.32 4.09
N LEU A 100 -7.57 -0.20 2.85
CA LEU A 100 -8.33 0.35 1.73
C LEU A 100 -8.54 -0.70 0.65
N ASP A 101 -9.65 -0.56 -0.08
CA ASP A 101 -9.92 -1.38 -1.26
C ASP A 101 -9.42 -0.72 -2.53
N MET A 102 -8.77 -1.51 -3.36
CA MET A 102 -8.31 -1.11 -4.69
C MET A 102 -8.95 -1.94 -5.79
N PRO A 103 -9.02 -1.42 -7.03
CA PRO A 103 -9.57 -2.15 -8.16
C PRO A 103 -8.93 -3.53 -8.36
N GLY A 104 -9.79 -4.52 -8.66
CA GLY A 104 -9.39 -5.92 -8.76
C GLY A 104 -9.61 -6.72 -7.48
N GLY A 105 -10.20 -6.10 -6.44
CA GLY A 105 -10.45 -6.75 -5.14
C GLY A 105 -9.20 -6.84 -4.29
N ILE A 106 -8.24 -5.94 -4.51
CA ILE A 106 -6.98 -5.90 -3.77
C ILE A 106 -7.20 -5.08 -2.52
N GLU A 107 -7.03 -5.72 -1.37
CA GLU A 107 -6.98 -5.04 -0.07
C GLU A 107 -5.53 -4.59 0.19
N MET A 108 -5.37 -3.35 0.63
CA MET A 108 -4.07 -2.74 0.84
C MET A 108 -4.03 -2.01 2.19
N GLN A 109 -2.99 -2.27 2.97
CA GLN A 109 -2.76 -1.54 4.21
C GLN A 109 -2.03 -0.22 3.92
N ILE A 110 -2.48 0.84 4.59
CA ILE A 110 -1.70 2.05 4.80
C ILE A 110 -1.50 2.25 6.30
N TYR A 111 -0.29 2.61 6.72
CA TYR A 111 0.03 2.75 8.13
C TYR A 111 0.85 4.00 8.45
N GLN A 112 0.87 4.38 9.72
CA GLN A 112 1.78 5.36 10.29
C GLN A 112 2.69 4.67 11.30
N PRO A 113 4.01 4.58 11.05
CA PRO A 113 4.95 3.99 12.00
C PRO A 113 5.04 4.81 13.29
N LYS A 114 5.37 4.14 14.40
CA LYS A 114 5.64 4.77 15.71
C LYS A 114 7.13 4.81 16.09
N PHE A 115 8.02 4.38 15.20
CA PHE A 115 9.46 4.27 15.42
C PHE A 115 10.24 5.34 14.65
#